data_AF-A0A401NZD9-F1
#
_entry.id   AF-A0A401NZD9-F1
#
_cell.length_a   1.000
_cell.length_b   1.000
_cell.length_c   1.000
_cell.angle_alpha   90.00
_cell.angle_beta   90.00
_cell.angle_gamma   90.00
#
_symmetry.space_group_name_H-M   'P 1'
#
loop_
_entity.id
_entity.type
_entity.pdbx_description
1 polymer ?
#
loop_
_entity_poly.entity_id
_entity_poly.type
_entity_poly.pdbx_seq_one_letter_code
_entity_poly.pdbx_strand_id
1 'polypeptide(L)'
;MPARLLLPRLPLIAATAFHRALATNTSVAVAHSLPEQVKIVEVGPRDGLQNEKVIVPADVKIQLINLLSEAGLSVVEATSFVSPKWVPQMADQKEGLRLRYVSCVLGCPYEGNVLPIKVAEATKKLYSMGCYEISLGDTIGIGTPGSMREMLTAVIKEVPVSALAVHCHDTYGQALVNIFAALQASNFF
;
A
#
# COMPACT_ATOMS: atom_id res chain seq x y z
N MET A 1 -66.28 22.09 -50.28
CA MET A 1 -66.02 20.73 -49.76
C MET A 1 -64.76 20.21 -50.43
N PRO A 2 -63.57 20.34 -49.81
CA PRO A 2 -62.32 20.36 -50.57
C PRO A 2 -61.34 19.21 -50.31
N ALA A 3 -60.50 19.02 -51.33
CA ALA A 3 -59.10 18.58 -51.32
C ALA A 3 -58.77 17.09 -51.07
N ARG A 4 -58.54 16.40 -52.19
CA ARG A 4 -57.82 15.13 -52.34
C ARG A 4 -56.32 15.37 -52.11
N LEU A 5 -55.74 14.81 -51.05
CA LEU A 5 -54.32 14.97 -50.73
C LEU A 5 -53.45 14.12 -51.67
N LEU A 6 -52.72 14.76 -52.58
CA LEU A 6 -51.63 14.16 -53.36
C LEU A 6 -50.35 14.21 -52.51
N LEU A 7 -49.84 13.05 -52.09
CA LEU A 7 -48.53 12.93 -51.46
C LEU A 7 -47.42 13.06 -52.52
N PRO A 8 -46.37 13.88 -52.31
CA PRO A 8 -45.26 13.99 -53.23
C PRO A 8 -44.31 12.78 -53.07
N ARG A 9 -43.88 12.20 -54.19
CA ARG A 9 -42.77 11.24 -54.27
C ARG A 9 -41.46 12.00 -54.08
N LEU A 10 -40.75 11.74 -52.99
CA LEU A 10 -39.36 12.20 -52.78
C LEU A 10 -38.38 11.22 -53.48
N PRO A 11 -37.24 11.73 -54.00
CA PRO A 11 -36.32 10.95 -54.82
C PRO A 11 -35.42 10.04 -53.98
N LEU A 12 -35.08 8.89 -54.59
CA LEU A 12 -34.13 7.89 -54.12
C LEU A 12 -32.72 8.48 -54.14
N ILE A 13 -32.25 9.04 -53.02
CA ILE A 13 -30.83 9.40 -52.85
C ILE A 13 -30.12 8.23 -52.18
N ALA A 14 -29.12 7.72 -52.90
CA ALA A 14 -28.25 6.62 -52.52
C ALA A 14 -27.58 6.87 -51.16
N ALA A 15 -27.92 6.05 -50.16
CA ALA A 15 -27.12 5.91 -48.95
C ALA A 15 -25.97 4.93 -49.22
N THR A 16 -24.91 5.47 -49.82
CA THR A 16 -23.58 4.85 -49.85
C THR A 16 -23.10 4.53 -48.43
N ALA A 17 -22.40 3.40 -48.32
CA ALA A 17 -21.50 3.03 -47.22
C ALA A 17 -22.15 2.76 -45.85
N PHE A 18 -22.76 1.57 -45.72
CA PHE A 18 -22.78 0.85 -44.44
C PHE A 18 -21.34 0.40 -44.12
N HIS A 19 -20.47 1.36 -43.79
CA HIS A 19 -19.17 1.09 -43.20
C HIS A 19 -19.41 0.52 -41.81
N ARG A 20 -19.23 -0.80 -41.71
CA ARG A 20 -18.63 -1.52 -40.58
C ARG A 20 -18.37 -0.60 -39.39
N ALA A 21 -19.36 -0.47 -38.52
CA ALA A 21 -19.17 0.08 -37.19
C ALA A 21 -18.16 -0.84 -36.50
N LEU A 22 -16.88 -0.45 -36.55
CA LEU A 22 -15.86 -0.98 -35.67
C LEU A 22 -16.40 -0.75 -34.26
N ALA A 23 -16.68 -1.85 -33.57
CA ALA A 23 -16.76 -1.83 -32.12
C ALA A 23 -15.43 -1.26 -31.63
N THR A 24 -15.40 0.05 -31.36
CA THR A 24 -14.35 0.61 -30.52
C THR A 24 -14.63 0.08 -29.14
N ASN A 25 -14.08 -1.10 -28.87
CA ASN A 25 -13.71 -1.51 -27.52
C ASN A 25 -12.76 -0.42 -27.02
N THR A 26 -13.30 0.69 -26.53
CA THR A 26 -12.64 1.48 -25.50
C THR A 26 -12.72 0.67 -24.22
N SER A 27 -12.05 -0.48 -24.21
CA SER A 27 -11.36 -0.92 -23.02
C SER A 27 -10.38 0.21 -22.72
N VAL A 28 -10.72 1.05 -21.75
CA VAL A 28 -9.71 1.83 -21.05
C VAL A 28 -8.87 0.76 -20.36
N ALA A 29 -7.90 0.21 -21.09
CA ALA A 29 -6.90 -0.67 -20.55
C ALA A 29 -6.00 0.22 -19.71
N VAL A 30 -6.41 0.48 -18.46
CA VAL A 30 -5.45 0.84 -17.43
C VAL A 30 -4.69 -0.44 -17.14
N ALA A 31 -3.74 -0.76 -18.02
CA ALA A 31 -2.72 -1.73 -17.72
C ALA A 31 -1.86 -1.10 -16.62
N HIS A 32 -2.32 -1.19 -15.38
CA HIS A 32 -1.45 -1.04 -14.22
C HIS A 32 -0.43 -2.16 -14.36
N SER A 33 0.74 -1.86 -14.93
CA SER A 33 1.86 -2.76 -14.75
C SER A 33 2.11 -2.82 -13.24
N LEU A 34 2.47 -4.00 -12.75
CA LEU A 34 2.92 -4.17 -11.38
C LEU A 34 4.44 -4.07 -11.41
N PRO A 35 5.10 -3.71 -10.29
CA PRO A 35 6.55 -3.73 -10.25
C PRO A 35 7.06 -5.15 -10.54
N GLU A 36 8.11 -5.25 -11.35
CA GLU A 36 8.73 -6.55 -11.68
C GLU A 36 9.35 -7.24 -10.46
N GLN A 37 9.72 -6.44 -9.44
CA GLN A 37 10.34 -6.91 -8.21
C GLN A 37 9.78 -6.17 -7.00
N VAL A 38 9.63 -6.90 -5.89
CA VAL A 38 9.22 -6.36 -4.60
C VAL A 38 10.23 -6.75 -3.54
N LYS A 39 10.49 -5.83 -2.60
CA LYS A 39 11.33 -6.11 -1.43
C LYS A 39 10.43 -6.38 -0.24
N ILE A 40 10.52 -7.59 0.32
CA ILE A 40 9.86 -7.95 1.57
C ILE A 40 10.80 -7.61 2.73
N VAL A 41 10.27 -6.87 3.70
CA VAL A 41 10.92 -6.62 4.99
C VAL A 41 10.28 -7.54 6.01
N GLU A 42 11.03 -8.55 6.46
CA GLU A 42 10.55 -9.50 7.45
C GLU A 42 10.62 -8.88 8.84
N VAL A 43 9.48 -8.77 9.51
CA VAL A 43 9.35 -8.10 10.80
C VAL A 43 8.99 -9.06 11.94
N GLY A 44 8.83 -10.35 11.66
CA GLY A 44 8.45 -11.39 12.62
C GLY A 44 9.33 -11.42 13.88
N PRO A 45 10.67 -11.41 13.79
CA PRO A 45 11.54 -11.43 14.97
C PRO A 45 11.40 -10.20 15.87
N ARG A 46 10.98 -9.04 15.34
CA ARG A 46 10.72 -7.82 16.12
C ARG A 46 9.25 -7.62 16.40
N ASP A 47 8.50 -7.21 15.38
CA ASP A 47 7.10 -6.78 15.50
C ASP A 47 6.20 -7.97 15.83
N GLY A 48 6.45 -9.13 15.23
CA GLY A 48 5.73 -10.37 15.56
C GLY A 48 5.93 -10.76 17.02
N LEU A 49 7.18 -11.06 17.41
CA LEU A 49 7.51 -11.50 18.76
C LEU A 49 7.17 -10.47 19.86
N GLN A 50 7.19 -9.17 19.55
CA GLN A 50 6.78 -8.13 20.50
C GLN A 50 5.29 -8.25 20.86
N ASN A 51 4.46 -8.69 19.92
CA ASN A 51 3.01 -8.86 20.13
C ASN A 51 2.63 -10.24 20.68
N GLU A 52 3.61 -11.14 20.83
CA GLU A 52 3.39 -12.44 21.46
C GLU A 52 3.26 -12.34 22.98
N LYS A 53 2.34 -13.15 23.53
CA LYS A 53 2.10 -13.20 24.97
C LYS A 53 3.25 -13.87 25.73
N VAL A 54 3.93 -14.81 25.08
CA VAL A 54 5.01 -15.59 25.66
C VAL A 54 6.34 -14.97 25.27
N ILE A 55 7.22 -14.77 26.25
CA ILE A 55 8.58 -14.32 25.99
C ILE A 55 9.37 -15.49 25.41
N VAL A 56 9.79 -15.35 24.15
CA VAL A 56 10.60 -16.35 23.45
C VAL A 56 12.06 -16.25 23.93
N PRO A 57 12.72 -17.38 24.27
CA PRO A 57 14.14 -17.40 24.62
C PRO A 57 15.05 -16.88 23.50
N ALA A 58 16.17 -16.25 23.87
CA ALA A 58 17.08 -15.59 22.92
C ALA A 58 17.69 -16.56 21.89
N ASP A 59 18.02 -17.78 22.28
CA ASP A 59 18.54 -18.83 21.40
C ASP A 59 17.54 -19.21 20.30
N VAL A 60 16.25 -19.30 20.65
CA VAL A 60 15.17 -19.56 19.69
C VAL A 60 15.00 -18.39 18.72
N LYS A 61 15.12 -17.13 19.19
CA LYS A 61 15.08 -15.96 18.31
C LYS A 61 16.24 -15.94 17.32
N ILE A 62 17.45 -16.28 17.78
CA ILE A 62 18.64 -16.37 16.94
C ILE A 62 18.44 -17.45 15.87
N GLN A 63 17.91 -18.61 16.24
CA GLN A 63 17.58 -19.68 15.28
C GLN A 63 16.58 -19.21 14.23
N LEU A 64 15.51 -18.51 14.64
CA LEU A 64 14.54 -17.95 13.71
C LEU A 64 15.20 -16.98 12.72
N ILE A 65 16.04 -16.05 13.19
CA ILE A 65 16.73 -15.08 12.32
C ILE A 65 17.66 -15.79 11.32
N ASN A 66 18.36 -16.84 11.76
CA ASN A 66 19.23 -17.62 10.88
C ASN A 66 18.40 -18.32 9.78
N LEU A 67 17.28 -18.95 10.13
CA LEU A 67 16.38 -19.60 9.17
C LEU A 67 15.81 -18.59 8.16
N LEU A 68 15.43 -17.40 8.61
CA LEU A 68 14.95 -16.32 7.73
C LEU A 68 16.04 -15.82 6.79
N SER A 69 17.29 -15.77 7.26
CA SER A 69 18.46 -15.41 6.44
C SER A 69 18.74 -16.47 5.38
N GLU A 70 18.66 -17.75 5.74
CA GLU A 70 18.82 -18.89 4.82
C GLU A 70 17.70 -18.98 3.78
N ALA A 71 16.49 -18.51 4.12
CA ALA A 71 15.36 -18.42 3.19
C ALA A 71 15.56 -17.37 2.08
N GLY A 72 16.63 -16.57 2.13
CA GLY A 72 16.96 -15.57 1.12
C GLY A 72 16.27 -14.22 1.31
N LEU A 73 15.76 -13.93 2.52
CA LEU A 73 15.16 -12.64 2.81
C LEU A 73 16.21 -11.53 2.84
N SER A 74 16.00 -10.50 2.02
CA SER A 74 16.95 -9.39 1.87
C SER A 74 17.03 -8.46 3.08
N VAL A 75 15.96 -8.36 3.87
CA VAL A 75 15.87 -7.51 5.05
C VAL A 75 15.07 -8.22 6.15
N VAL A 76 15.69 -8.36 7.32
CA VAL A 76 15.06 -8.92 8.53
C VAL A 76 15.21 -7.91 9.67
N GLU A 77 14.09 -7.49 10.25
CA GLU A 77 14.07 -6.68 11.46
C GLU A 77 14.24 -7.59 12.68
N ALA A 78 15.48 -7.70 13.15
CA ALA A 78 15.87 -8.69 14.14
C ALA A 78 15.37 -8.40 15.57
N THR A 79 15.30 -7.13 15.98
CA THR A 79 14.98 -6.73 17.36
C THR A 79 14.61 -5.25 17.45
N SER A 80 14.24 -4.78 18.65
CA SER A 80 13.95 -3.38 18.97
C SER A 80 14.71 -2.92 20.21
N PHE A 81 15.17 -1.67 20.21
CA PHE A 81 15.97 -1.08 21.30
C PHE A 81 15.09 -0.21 22.19
N VAL A 82 14.05 -0.84 22.71
CA VAL A 82 13.06 -0.23 23.60
C VAL A 82 13.37 -0.57 25.05
N SER A 83 12.75 0.17 25.97
CA SER A 83 12.88 -0.10 27.40
C SER A 83 12.37 -1.52 27.72
N PRO A 84 13.21 -2.40 28.31
CA PRO A 84 12.81 -3.75 28.70
C PRO A 84 11.67 -3.78 29.72
N LYS A 85 11.48 -2.69 30.47
CA LYS A 85 10.36 -2.53 31.40
C LYS A 85 9.01 -2.48 30.67
N TRP A 86 8.97 -1.83 29.50
CA TRP A 86 7.75 -1.61 28.74
C TRP A 86 7.53 -2.68 27.68
N VAL A 87 8.62 -3.28 27.16
CA VAL A 87 8.58 -4.35 26.17
C VAL A 87 9.57 -5.46 26.59
N PRO A 88 9.18 -6.32 27.54
CA PRO A 88 10.06 -7.38 28.04
C PRO A 88 10.45 -8.40 26.97
N GLN A 89 9.66 -8.53 25.90
CA GLN A 89 9.95 -9.38 24.76
C GLN A 89 11.27 -9.01 24.06
N MET A 90 11.71 -7.75 24.13
CA MET A 90 12.90 -7.23 23.43
C MET A 90 14.08 -6.95 24.37
N ALA A 91 14.09 -7.53 25.57
CA ALA A 91 15.06 -7.22 26.62
C ALA A 91 16.51 -7.69 26.35
N ASP A 92 16.70 -8.58 25.36
CA ASP A 92 17.95 -9.27 25.03
C ASP A 92 18.84 -8.51 24.02
N GLN A 93 18.43 -7.32 23.58
CA GLN A 93 19.14 -6.47 22.64
C GLN A 93 20.43 -5.84 23.21
N LYS A 94 21.41 -5.53 22.34
CA LYS A 94 22.62 -4.75 22.65
C LYS A 94 22.94 -3.73 21.54
N GLU A 95 22.60 -2.45 21.80
CA GLU A 95 22.77 -1.23 20.97
C GLU A 95 22.24 -1.17 19.51
N GLY A 96 21.56 -0.06 19.16
CA GLY A 96 21.26 0.34 17.78
C GLY A 96 19.86 0.91 17.53
N LEU A 97 19.68 1.67 16.43
CA LEU A 97 18.54 1.73 15.48
C LEU A 97 18.29 3.12 14.89
N ARG A 98 17.83 3.10 13.63
CA ARG A 98 17.31 4.24 12.86
C ARG A 98 15.79 4.09 12.74
N LEU A 99 15.04 5.14 13.10
CA LEU A 99 13.57 5.21 13.02
C LEU A 99 13.09 5.35 11.58
N ARG A 100 12.13 4.52 11.15
CA ARG A 100 11.65 4.44 9.75
C ARG A 100 10.16 4.10 9.63
N TYR A 101 9.31 4.54 10.56
CA TYR A 101 7.91 4.07 10.62
C TYR A 101 6.94 5.20 10.97
N VAL A 102 5.80 5.25 10.27
CA VAL A 102 4.65 6.10 10.60
C VAL A 102 3.47 5.18 10.91
N SER A 103 2.95 5.25 12.14
CA SER A 103 1.77 4.47 12.56
C SER A 103 0.46 5.15 12.20
N CYS A 104 -0.64 4.39 12.26
CA CYS A 104 -2.01 4.90 12.12
C CYS A 104 -2.29 5.60 10.78
N VAL A 105 -1.62 5.18 9.69
CA VAL A 105 -1.70 5.91 8.40
C VAL A 105 -3.06 5.82 7.72
N LEU A 106 -3.87 4.80 8.07
CA LEU A 106 -5.23 4.60 7.56
C LEU A 106 -6.30 4.75 8.64
N GLY A 107 -5.90 5.15 9.85
CA GLY A 107 -6.79 5.30 10.99
C GLY A 107 -6.09 5.12 12.33
N CYS A 108 -6.61 5.80 13.34
CA CYS A 108 -6.11 5.84 14.70
C CYS A 108 -7.16 5.22 15.64
N PRO A 109 -6.77 4.33 16.57
CA PRO A 109 -7.71 3.74 17.52
C PRO A 109 -8.28 4.75 18.53
N TYR A 110 -7.68 5.94 18.62
CA TYR A 110 -8.08 7.00 19.54
C TYR A 110 -8.84 8.13 18.83
N GLU A 111 -8.34 8.57 17.68
CA GLU A 111 -8.86 9.75 16.95
C GLU A 111 -9.76 9.37 15.77
N GLY A 112 -9.82 8.10 15.40
CA GLY A 112 -10.55 7.63 14.24
C GLY A 112 -9.84 7.98 12.94
N ASN A 113 -10.47 8.79 12.10
CA ASN A 113 -9.97 9.08 10.76
C ASN A 113 -8.68 9.92 10.79
N VAL A 114 -7.65 9.45 10.08
CA VAL A 114 -6.39 10.19 9.90
C VAL A 114 -6.35 10.73 8.47
N LEU A 115 -6.18 12.05 8.33
CA LEU A 115 -6.14 12.69 7.02
C LEU A 115 -4.85 12.31 6.25
N PRO A 116 -4.93 11.91 4.96
CA PRO A 116 -3.77 11.62 4.12
C PRO A 116 -2.66 12.68 4.14
N ILE A 117 -3.05 13.95 4.20
CA ILE A 117 -2.09 15.06 4.24
C ILE A 117 -1.23 15.04 5.51
N LYS A 118 -1.77 14.60 6.65
CA LYS A 118 -1.02 14.47 7.91
C LYS A 118 0.00 13.34 7.83
N VAL A 119 -0.34 12.25 7.15
CA VAL A 119 0.61 11.17 6.86
C VAL A 119 1.73 11.69 5.95
N ALA A 120 1.40 12.45 4.90
CA ALA A 120 2.38 13.04 3.99
C ALA A 120 3.33 14.02 4.72
N GLU A 121 2.80 14.90 5.57
CA GLU A 121 3.59 15.82 6.41
C GLU A 121 4.58 15.07 7.31
N ALA A 122 4.11 14.04 8.03
CA ALA A 122 4.96 13.23 8.90
C ALA A 122 6.04 12.48 8.12
N THR A 123 5.67 11.88 6.98
CA THR A 123 6.57 11.12 6.11
C THR A 123 7.65 12.03 5.53
N LYS A 124 7.29 13.21 5.04
CA LYS A 124 8.23 14.23 4.55
C LYS A 124 9.21 14.68 5.63
N LYS A 125 8.74 14.84 6.87
CA LYS A 125 9.59 15.21 8.00
C LYS A 125 10.63 14.13 8.29
N LEU A 126 10.23 12.85 8.32
CA LEU A 126 11.17 11.74 8.47
C LEU A 126 12.18 11.68 7.32
N TYR A 127 11.70 11.84 6.08
CA TYR A 127 12.57 11.84 4.89
C TYR A 127 13.62 12.95 4.94
N SER A 128 13.20 14.18 5.27
CA SER A 128 14.09 15.35 5.40
C SER A 128 15.07 15.24 6.58
N MET A 129 14.78 14.41 7.59
CA MET A 129 15.72 14.07 8.66
C MET A 129 16.76 13.00 8.26
N GLY A 130 16.72 12.49 7.02
CA GLY A 130 17.69 11.54 6.48
C GLY A 130 17.24 10.09 6.50
N CYS A 131 15.96 9.80 6.76
CA CYS A 131 15.42 8.46 6.61
C CYS A 131 15.37 8.10 5.12
N TYR A 132 16.17 7.13 4.69
CA TYR A 132 16.21 6.70 3.28
C TYR A 132 14.98 5.88 2.85
N GLU A 133 14.26 5.31 3.81
CA GLU A 133 13.04 4.52 3.60
C GLU A 133 12.10 4.73 4.80
N ILE A 134 10.81 4.90 4.52
CA ILE A 134 9.77 5.10 5.53
C ILE A 134 8.63 4.11 5.26
N SER A 135 8.34 3.30 6.28
CA SER A 135 7.22 2.35 6.26
C SER A 135 5.94 3.00 6.78
N LEU A 136 4.87 2.88 5.99
CA LEU A 136 3.54 3.43 6.25
C LEU A 136 2.65 2.34 6.84
N GLY A 137 2.34 2.46 8.14
CA GLY A 137 1.70 1.43 8.94
C GLY A 137 0.20 1.60 9.14
N ASP A 138 -0.59 0.67 8.59
CA ASP A 138 -1.97 0.42 9.02
C ASP A 138 -1.96 -0.43 10.30
N THR A 139 -1.65 0.25 11.41
CA THR A 139 -1.36 -0.37 12.72
C THR A 139 -2.51 -1.18 13.30
N ILE A 140 -3.76 -0.81 12.96
CA ILE A 140 -4.95 -1.47 13.48
C ILE A 140 -5.67 -2.32 12.42
N GLY A 141 -5.23 -2.26 11.16
CA GLY A 141 -5.75 -3.08 10.07
C GLY A 141 -7.10 -2.64 9.53
N ILE A 142 -7.52 -1.38 9.77
CA ILE A 142 -8.84 -0.88 9.34
C ILE A 142 -8.84 -0.32 7.91
N GLY A 143 -7.66 -0.23 7.31
CA GLY A 143 -7.48 0.31 5.97
C GLY A 143 -8.24 -0.47 4.92
N THR A 144 -8.66 0.23 3.87
CA THR A 144 -9.30 -0.37 2.70
C THR A 144 -8.51 0.01 1.44
N PRO A 145 -8.71 -0.69 0.31
CA PRO A 145 -8.03 -0.33 -0.94
C PRO A 145 -8.26 1.13 -1.36
N GLY A 146 -9.43 1.69 -1.05
CA GLY A 146 -9.76 3.09 -1.30
C GLY A 146 -8.91 4.04 -0.44
N SER A 147 -8.93 3.86 0.88
CA SER A 147 -8.17 4.72 1.79
C SER A 147 -6.66 4.59 1.61
N MET A 148 -6.17 3.38 1.27
CA MET A 148 -4.77 3.15 0.92
C MET A 148 -4.34 3.99 -0.30
N ARG A 149 -5.14 3.97 -1.38
CA ARG A 149 -4.84 4.77 -2.59
C ARG A 149 -4.86 6.26 -2.31
N GLU A 150 -5.83 6.74 -1.53
CA GLU A 150 -5.92 8.15 -1.13
C GLU A 150 -4.71 8.58 -0.31
N MET A 151 -4.32 7.77 0.68
CA MET A 151 -3.14 7.99 1.52
C MET A 151 -1.87 8.04 0.66
N LEU A 152 -1.63 7.03 -0.18
CA LEU A 152 -0.45 6.99 -1.05
C LEU A 152 -0.43 8.16 -2.03
N THR A 153 -1.57 8.53 -2.63
CA THR A 153 -1.67 9.67 -3.54
C THR A 153 -1.23 10.98 -2.88
N ALA A 154 -1.46 11.14 -1.58
CA ALA A 154 -0.96 12.29 -0.83
C ALA A 154 0.55 12.19 -0.57
N VAL A 155 1.03 11.02 -0.12
CA VAL A 155 2.43 10.83 0.28
C VAL A 155 3.40 10.91 -0.90
N ILE A 156 3.07 10.32 -2.05
CA ILE A 156 3.96 10.29 -3.23
C ILE A 156 4.21 11.68 -3.84
N LYS A 157 3.40 12.68 -3.49
CA LYS A 157 3.64 14.08 -3.87
C LYS A 157 4.79 14.72 -3.10
N GLU A 158 5.13 14.15 -1.93
CA GLU A 158 6.10 14.72 -1.00
C GLU A 158 7.40 13.90 -0.90
N VAL A 159 7.33 12.58 -1.13
CA VAL A 159 8.45 11.64 -0.96
C VAL A 159 8.48 10.65 -2.14
N PRO A 160 9.66 10.34 -2.71
CA PRO A 160 9.76 9.41 -3.84
C PRO A 160 9.28 8.00 -3.45
N VAL A 161 8.59 7.33 -4.37
CA VAL A 161 8.07 5.95 -4.19
C VAL A 161 9.16 4.97 -3.78
N SER A 162 10.38 5.14 -4.29
CA SER A 162 11.55 4.31 -3.95
C SER A 162 11.98 4.40 -2.48
N ALA A 163 11.48 5.39 -1.74
CA ALA A 163 11.73 5.58 -0.30
C ALA A 163 10.52 5.20 0.56
N LEU A 164 9.50 4.56 0.00
CA LEU A 164 8.28 4.16 0.70
C LEU A 164 8.18 2.64 0.83
N ALA A 165 7.65 2.20 1.96
CA ALA A 165 7.17 0.84 2.18
C ALA A 165 5.76 0.89 2.79
N VAL A 166 5.00 -0.19 2.68
CA VAL A 166 3.70 -0.33 3.36
C VAL A 166 3.76 -1.48 4.36
N HIS A 167 3.10 -1.29 5.49
CA HIS A 167 2.97 -2.28 6.55
C HIS A 167 1.49 -2.41 6.91
N CYS A 168 0.86 -3.49 6.48
CA CYS A 168 -0.58 -3.68 6.62
C CYS A 168 -0.87 -4.80 7.63
N HIS A 169 -1.53 -4.47 8.74
CA HIS A 169 -2.04 -5.50 9.64
C HIS A 169 -3.28 -6.16 9.02
N ASP A 170 -3.46 -7.45 9.29
CA ASP A 170 -4.57 -8.24 8.74
C ASP A 170 -5.74 -8.43 9.71
N THR A 171 -5.87 -7.56 10.71
CA THR A 171 -6.90 -7.62 11.76
C THR A 171 -8.33 -7.80 11.21
N TYR A 172 -8.61 -7.18 10.04
CA TYR A 172 -9.91 -7.23 9.37
C TYR A 172 -9.85 -7.88 7.97
N GLY A 173 -8.81 -8.68 7.69
CA GLY A 173 -8.65 -9.39 6.42
C GLY A 173 -8.36 -8.49 5.22
N GLN A 174 -7.84 -7.29 5.45
CA GLN A 174 -7.61 -6.27 4.40
C GLN A 174 -6.13 -6.20 3.95
N ALA A 175 -5.20 -6.92 4.59
CA ALA A 175 -3.77 -6.68 4.37
C ALA A 175 -3.36 -6.92 2.91
N LEU A 176 -3.72 -8.09 2.36
CA LEU A 176 -3.34 -8.45 0.98
C LEU A 176 -3.97 -7.52 -0.07
N VAL A 177 -5.23 -7.13 0.10
CA VAL A 177 -5.90 -6.22 -0.84
C VAL A 177 -5.34 -4.80 -0.76
N ASN A 178 -4.90 -4.37 0.42
CA ASN A 178 -4.22 -3.09 0.62
C ASN A 178 -2.81 -3.10 0.02
N ILE A 179 -2.06 -4.21 0.19
CA ILE A 179 -0.75 -4.39 -0.47
C ILE A 179 -0.93 -4.35 -1.99
N PHE A 180 -1.92 -5.06 -2.54
CA PHE A 180 -2.22 -5.01 -3.97
C PHE A 180 -2.54 -3.59 -4.44
N ALA A 181 -3.36 -2.85 -3.69
CA ALA A 181 -3.66 -1.45 -3.98
C ALA A 181 -2.40 -0.57 -3.96
N ALA A 182 -1.47 -0.82 -3.04
CA ALA A 182 -0.18 -0.12 -2.97
C ALA A 182 0.72 -0.45 -4.15
N LEU A 183 0.81 -1.71 -4.57
CA LEU A 183 1.57 -2.12 -5.76
C LEU A 183 1.04 -1.45 -7.03
N GLN A 184 -0.29 -1.34 -7.16
CA GLN A 184 -0.91 -0.61 -8.28
C GLN A 184 -0.59 0.90 -8.26
N ALA A 185 -0.46 1.50 -7.07
CA ALA A 185 -0.12 2.91 -6.90
C ALA A 185 1.40 3.18 -7.07
N SER A 186 2.23 2.17 -6.87
CA SER A 186 3.69 2.26 -7.08
C SER A 186 4.05 2.49 -8.55
N ASN A 187 3.09 2.24 -9.44
CA ASN A 187 3.20 2.27 -10.89
C ASN A 187 2.66 3.55 -11.54
N PHE A 188 2.64 4.67 -10.81
CA PHE A 188 2.42 6.00 -11.40
C PHE A 188 3.60 6.50 -12.29
N PHE A 189 4.51 5.60 -12.69
CA PHE A 189 5.61 5.84 -13.63
C PHE A 189 5.68 4.71 -14.67
#